data_AF-A0A5C7JCY0-F1
#
_entry.id   AF-A0A5C7JCY0-F1
#
_cell.length_a   1.000
_cell.length_b   1.000
_cell.length_c   1.000
_cell.angle_alpha   90.00
_cell.angle_beta   90.00
_cell.angle_gamma   90.00
#
_symmetry.space_group_name_H-M   'P 1'
#
loop_
_entity.id
_entity.type
_entity.pdbx_description
1 polymer ?
#
loop_
_entity_poly.entity_id
_entity_poly.type
_entity_poly.pdbx_seq_one_letter_code
_entity_poly.pdbx_strand_id
1 'polypeptide(L)'
;MLNIYEVGGSVRDRLLGLQSKDKDFVVVFDDISIGIDKAWENLITHLENSGYEIFLQTKSCYTIRAKFPANHKHNGLVADFVIAREDLAYNKDNRIPEIKLGTIKDDVYRRDFCCNALYVNEHDEIIDLTGYGVSDIENKILRTPLETNKTLLDDPLRIFRAIRFAITKGFTFHHDLALSILNNKFNFNVVSKERVREELYKCFKYDTLRTLSYLDSYPKIKEYAFNNNVLWLKPTMELK
;
A
#
# COMPACT_ATOMS: atom_id res chain seq x y z
N MET A 1 -16.35 8.07 18.11
CA MET A 1 -17.13 7.32 17.09
C MET A 1 -16.13 6.67 16.13
N LEU A 2 -16.55 5.75 15.27
CA LEU A 2 -15.65 5.07 14.32
C LEU A 2 -16.11 5.36 12.90
N ASN A 3 -15.15 5.53 11.99
CA ASN A 3 -15.38 5.87 10.61
C ASN A 3 -14.68 4.84 9.72
N ILE A 4 -15.38 4.35 8.71
CA ILE A 4 -14.85 3.38 7.73
C ILE A 4 -14.67 4.09 6.39
N TYR A 5 -13.46 4.03 5.83
CA TYR A 5 -13.17 4.61 4.52
C TYR A 5 -12.69 3.52 3.56
N GLU A 6 -13.21 3.53 2.33
CA GLU A 6 -12.59 2.75 1.25
C GLU A 6 -11.26 3.41 0.86
N VAL A 7 -10.19 2.62 0.71
CA VAL A 7 -8.84 3.15 0.52
C VAL A 7 -8.03 2.41 -0.53
N GLY A 8 -6.93 3.03 -0.94
CA GLY A 8 -5.86 2.33 -1.64
C GLY A 8 -6.12 2.11 -3.12
N GLY A 9 -5.83 0.89 -3.58
CA GLY A 9 -5.78 0.57 -5.00
C GLY A 9 -7.13 0.69 -5.70
N SER A 10 -8.23 0.41 -5.01
CA SER A 10 -9.57 0.45 -5.58
C SER A 10 -10.02 1.87 -5.93
N VAL A 11 -9.70 2.84 -5.06
CA VAL A 11 -10.02 4.26 -5.28
C VAL A 11 -9.23 4.80 -6.47
N ARG A 12 -7.91 4.53 -6.51
CA ARG A 12 -7.04 4.89 -7.63
C ARG A 12 -7.51 4.29 -8.95
N ASP A 13 -7.79 2.98 -8.94
CA ASP A 13 -8.15 2.26 -10.15
C ASP A 13 -9.50 2.72 -10.69
N ARG A 14 -10.45 3.06 -9.82
CA ARG A 14 -11.72 3.72 -10.21
C ARG A 14 -11.48 5.04 -10.93
N LEU A 15 -10.60 5.90 -10.41
CA LEU A 15 -10.26 7.17 -11.05
C LEU A 15 -9.51 7.00 -12.38
N LEU A 16 -8.77 5.91 -12.54
CA LEU A 16 -8.14 5.52 -13.81
C LEU A 16 -9.10 4.85 -14.81
N GLY A 17 -10.36 4.63 -14.45
CA GLY A 17 -11.33 3.88 -15.26
C GLY A 17 -11.03 2.38 -15.34
N LEU A 18 -10.28 1.84 -14.39
CA LEU A 18 -9.91 0.42 -14.30
C LEU A 18 -10.83 -0.31 -13.31
N GLN A 19 -11.14 -1.58 -13.60
CA GLN A 19 -11.82 -2.44 -12.64
C GLN A 19 -10.83 -2.89 -11.55
N SER A 20 -11.17 -2.63 -10.28
CA SER A 20 -10.46 -3.20 -9.13
C SER A 20 -11.16 -4.48 -8.67
N LYS A 21 -10.37 -5.51 -8.37
CA LYS A 21 -10.87 -6.81 -7.88
C LYS A 21 -11.07 -6.83 -6.37
N ASP A 22 -10.23 -6.08 -5.67
CA ASP A 22 -10.19 -6.04 -4.21
C ASP A 22 -10.46 -4.60 -3.75
N LYS A 23 -11.22 -4.48 -2.66
CA LYS A 23 -11.44 -3.22 -1.95
C LYS A 23 -10.93 -3.39 -0.53
N ASP A 24 -10.13 -2.43 -0.11
CA ASP A 24 -9.61 -2.36 1.25
C ASP A 24 -10.28 -1.20 1.98
N PHE A 25 -10.49 -1.35 3.27
CA PHE A 25 -11.07 -0.33 4.13
C PHE A 25 -10.14 -0.02 5.28
N VAL A 26 -10.00 1.26 5.59
CA VAL A 26 -9.37 1.70 6.85
C VAL A 26 -10.45 2.11 7.84
N VAL A 27 -10.24 1.77 9.11
CA VAL A 27 -11.09 2.16 10.22
C VAL A 27 -10.35 3.20 11.07
N VAL A 28 -10.96 4.36 11.25
CA VAL A 28 -10.41 5.45 12.04
C VAL A 28 -11.32 5.71 13.23
N PHE A 29 -10.73 5.84 14.41
CA PHE A 29 -11.43 6.20 15.64
C PHE A 29 -11.20 7.67 15.95
N ASP A 30 -12.25 8.40 16.33
CA ASP A 30 -12.11 9.83 16.66
C ASP A 30 -11.31 10.05 17.94
N ASP A 31 -11.45 9.13 18.91
CA ASP A 31 -10.73 9.17 20.17
C ASP A 31 -9.57 8.18 20.13
N ILE A 32 -8.37 8.70 19.86
CA ILE A 32 -7.14 7.90 19.84
C ILE A 32 -6.67 7.49 21.25
N SER A 33 -7.19 8.12 22.32
CA SER A 33 -6.76 7.87 23.70
C SER A 33 -7.22 6.50 24.23
N ILE A 34 -8.21 5.88 23.58
CA ILE A 34 -8.70 4.53 23.94
C ILE A 34 -7.62 3.45 23.74
N GLY A 35 -6.60 3.73 22.93
CA GLY A 35 -5.53 2.78 22.62
C GLY A 35 -5.92 1.71 21.60
N ILE A 36 -4.90 1.08 21.00
CA ILE A 36 -5.09 0.18 19.85
C ILE A 36 -5.85 -1.11 20.22
N ASP A 37 -5.64 -1.65 21.42
CA ASP A 37 -6.34 -2.86 21.87
C ASP A 37 -7.84 -2.62 22.09
N LYS A 38 -8.22 -1.45 22.64
CA LYS A 38 -9.63 -1.11 22.79
C LYS A 38 -10.29 -0.81 21.46
N ALA A 39 -9.58 -0.13 20.55
CA ALA A 39 -10.04 0.05 19.19
C ALA A 39 -10.27 -1.28 18.47
N TRP A 40 -9.40 -2.27 18.68
CA TRP A 40 -9.56 -3.62 18.15
C TRP A 40 -10.85 -4.30 18.63
N GLU A 41 -11.11 -4.30 19.94
CA GLU A 41 -12.35 -4.84 20.52
C GLU A 41 -13.59 -4.10 19.99
N ASN A 42 -13.52 -2.77 19.92
CA ASN A 42 -14.61 -1.94 19.44
C ASN A 42 -14.92 -2.18 17.95
N LEU A 43 -13.90 -2.43 17.12
CA LEU A 43 -14.09 -2.77 15.71
C LEU A 43 -14.82 -4.10 15.57
N ILE A 44 -14.38 -5.16 16.27
CA ILE A 44 -15.04 -6.48 16.23
C ILE A 44 -16.50 -6.33 16.63
N THR A 45 -16.75 -5.69 17.78
CA THR A 45 -18.09 -5.46 18.32
C THR A 45 -18.97 -4.69 17.32
N HIS A 46 -18.41 -3.67 16.66
CA HIS A 46 -19.13 -2.90 15.65
C HIS A 46 -19.49 -3.74 14.43
N LEU A 47 -18.56 -4.52 13.89
CA LEU A 47 -18.79 -5.38 12.74
C LEU A 47 -19.86 -6.44 13.04
N GLU A 48 -19.77 -7.12 14.19
CA GLU A 48 -20.75 -8.12 14.63
C GLU A 48 -22.14 -7.50 14.81
N ASN A 49 -22.25 -6.38 15.54
CA ASN A 49 -23.53 -5.70 15.77
C ASN A 49 -24.14 -5.12 14.48
N SER A 50 -23.31 -4.78 13.50
CA SER A 50 -23.75 -4.28 12.20
C SER A 50 -24.04 -5.41 11.20
N GLY A 51 -23.92 -6.68 11.61
CA GLY A 51 -24.29 -7.85 10.81
C GLY A 51 -23.23 -8.29 9.79
N TYR A 52 -21.97 -7.84 9.92
CA TYR A 52 -20.88 -8.32 9.08
C TYR A 52 -20.52 -9.76 9.43
N GLU A 53 -20.19 -10.56 8.42
CA GLU A 53 -19.71 -11.93 8.60
C GLU A 53 -18.18 -11.93 8.68
N ILE A 54 -17.60 -12.13 9.87
CA ILE A 54 -16.15 -12.13 10.07
C ILE A 54 -15.55 -13.49 9.68
N PHE A 55 -14.59 -13.49 8.76
CA PHE A 55 -13.91 -14.71 8.30
C PHE A 55 -12.52 -14.91 8.92
N LEU A 56 -11.78 -13.81 9.10
CA LEU A 56 -10.41 -13.86 9.58
C LEU A 56 -10.10 -12.65 10.45
N GLN A 57 -9.44 -12.89 11.58
CA GLN A 57 -8.96 -11.86 12.48
C GLN A 57 -7.45 -11.99 12.62
N THR A 58 -6.71 -10.97 12.22
CA THR A 58 -5.24 -10.95 12.31
C THR A 58 -4.80 -9.80 13.21
N LYS A 59 -4.73 -10.05 14.52
CA LYS A 59 -4.42 -9.03 15.52
C LYS A 59 -3.03 -8.41 15.34
N SER A 60 -2.04 -9.17 14.87
CA SER A 60 -0.65 -8.69 14.67
C SER A 60 -0.54 -7.51 13.69
N CYS A 61 -1.48 -7.39 12.75
CA CYS A 61 -1.58 -6.26 11.83
C CYS A 61 -2.90 -5.48 11.98
N TYR A 62 -3.67 -5.74 13.03
CA TYR A 62 -4.99 -5.14 13.28
C TYR A 62 -5.89 -5.12 12.04
N THR A 63 -5.96 -6.27 11.35
CA THR A 63 -6.76 -6.47 10.14
C THR A 63 -7.84 -7.52 10.37
N ILE A 64 -9.07 -7.21 9.97
CA ILE A 64 -10.20 -8.14 9.96
C ILE A 64 -10.69 -8.31 8.54
N ARG A 65 -10.82 -9.56 8.08
CA ARG A 65 -11.50 -9.86 6.82
C ARG A 65 -12.95 -10.19 7.11
N ALA A 66 -13.87 -9.41 6.56
CA ALA A 66 -15.31 -9.59 6.79
C ALA A 66 -16.14 -9.36 5.53
N LYS A 67 -17.34 -9.94 5.50
CA LYS A 67 -18.36 -9.70 4.47
C LYS A 67 -19.28 -8.57 4.88
N PHE A 68 -19.59 -7.69 3.94
CA PHE A 68 -20.64 -6.69 4.13
C PHE A 68 -22.03 -7.33 4.22
N PRO A 69 -22.92 -6.80 5.08
CA PRO A 69 -24.28 -7.30 5.26
C PRO A 69 -25.18 -6.97 4.07
N ALA A 70 -26.34 -7.65 4.00
CA ALA A 70 -27.26 -7.54 2.87
C ALA A 70 -27.86 -6.13 2.66
N ASN A 71 -27.98 -5.36 3.74
CA ASN A 71 -28.52 -4.01 3.76
C ASN A 71 -27.47 -2.91 3.52
N HIS A 72 -26.23 -3.26 3.13
CA HIS A 72 -25.16 -2.30 2.87
C HIS A 72 -24.95 -2.05 1.36
N LYS A 73 -24.43 -0.86 0.99
CA LYS A 73 -24.09 -0.51 -0.42
C LYS A 73 -23.06 -1.43 -1.07
N HIS A 74 -22.34 -2.20 -0.27
CA HIS A 74 -21.35 -3.20 -0.70
C HIS A 74 -21.80 -4.63 -0.42
N ASN A 75 -23.12 -4.89 -0.36
CA ASN A 75 -23.69 -6.21 -0.09
C ASN A 75 -22.91 -7.35 -0.76
N GLY A 76 -22.49 -8.32 0.05
CA GLY A 76 -21.84 -9.54 -0.42
C GLY A 76 -20.35 -9.44 -0.68
N LEU A 77 -19.78 -8.23 -0.69
CA LEU A 77 -18.34 -8.01 -0.83
C LEU A 77 -17.62 -8.51 0.42
N VAL A 78 -16.53 -9.25 0.22
CA VAL A 78 -15.56 -9.59 1.26
C VAL A 78 -14.40 -8.61 1.15
N ALA A 79 -14.04 -7.97 2.25
CA ALA A 79 -13.02 -6.95 2.27
C ALA A 79 -12.16 -7.02 3.54
N ASP A 80 -10.98 -6.41 3.47
CA ASP A 80 -10.09 -6.23 4.61
C ASP A 80 -10.33 -4.87 5.27
N PHE A 81 -10.57 -4.90 6.58
CA PHE A 81 -10.76 -3.74 7.45
C PHE A 81 -9.54 -3.59 8.35
N VAL A 82 -8.77 -2.52 8.14
CA VAL A 82 -7.50 -2.28 8.84
C VAL A 82 -7.65 -1.08 9.75
N ILE A 83 -7.27 -1.20 11.02
CA ILE A 83 -7.30 -0.05 11.93
C ILE A 83 -6.18 0.94 11.56
N ALA A 84 -6.52 2.22 11.50
CA ALA A 84 -5.55 3.28 11.32
C ALA A 84 -4.57 3.28 12.50
N ARG A 85 -3.28 3.21 12.18
CA ARG A 85 -2.21 3.11 13.17
C ARG A 85 -1.03 4.01 12.86
N GLU A 86 -0.31 4.34 13.93
CA GLU A 86 1.02 4.92 13.92
C GLU A 86 2.03 3.83 14.32
N ASP A 87 3.06 3.63 13.50
CA ASP A 87 4.16 2.70 13.79
C ASP A 87 5.25 3.49 14.54
N LEU A 88 5.45 3.23 15.83
CA LEU A 88 6.53 3.88 16.59
C LEU A 88 7.88 3.24 16.27
N ALA A 89 8.94 4.04 16.38
CA ALA A 89 10.31 3.61 16.12
C ALA A 89 10.70 2.37 16.94
N TYR A 90 11.56 1.54 16.35
CA TYR A 90 12.16 0.38 17.01
C TYR A 90 12.87 0.80 18.31
N ASN A 91 12.41 0.28 19.45
CA ASN A 91 13.26 0.24 20.63
C ASN A 91 14.41 -0.72 20.34
N LYS A 92 15.66 -0.29 20.55
CA LYS A 92 16.87 -1.10 20.28
C LYS A 92 16.84 -2.48 20.96
N ASP A 93 16.02 -2.65 21.99
CA ASP A 93 15.85 -3.88 22.76
C ASP A 93 14.66 -4.75 22.31
N ASN A 94 13.65 -4.19 21.63
CA ASN A 94 12.45 -4.91 21.19
C ASN A 94 12.34 -4.94 19.66
N ARG A 95 12.40 -6.14 19.09
CA ARG A 95 12.31 -6.38 17.63
C ARG A 95 10.90 -6.18 17.04
N ILE A 96 9.91 -5.78 17.85
CA ILE A 96 8.54 -5.54 17.41
C ILE A 96 8.26 -4.05 17.60
N PRO A 97 7.94 -3.29 16.53
CA PRO A 97 7.56 -1.89 16.67
C PRO A 97 6.29 -1.78 17.51
N GLU A 98 6.28 -0.84 18.44
CA GLU A 98 5.09 -0.56 19.25
C GLU A 98 4.06 0.15 18.36
N ILE A 99 2.91 -0.49 18.17
CA ILE A 99 1.83 0.05 17.34
C ILE A 99 0.90 0.87 18.23
N LYS A 100 0.62 2.12 17.83
CA LYS A 100 -0.39 2.96 18.47
C LYS A 100 -1.59 3.19 17.56
N LEU A 101 -2.74 3.46 18.18
CA LEU A 101 -3.94 3.88 17.49
C LEU A 101 -3.65 5.22 16.82
N GLY A 102 -3.85 5.28 15.51
CA GLY A 102 -3.48 6.41 14.67
C GLY A 102 -4.68 7.09 14.04
N THR A 103 -4.45 8.29 13.56
CA THR A 103 -5.41 9.08 12.79
C THR A 103 -5.40 8.65 11.31
N ILE A 104 -6.37 9.16 10.55
CA ILE A 104 -6.34 9.06 9.09
C ILE A 104 -5.06 9.66 8.48
N LYS A 105 -4.50 10.70 9.10
CA LYS A 105 -3.27 11.36 8.65
C LYS A 105 -2.05 10.45 8.85
N ASP A 106 -2.03 9.67 9.92
CA ASP A 106 -0.99 8.66 10.15
C ASP A 106 -1.09 7.52 9.13
N ASP A 107 -2.31 7.16 8.70
CA ASP A 107 -2.53 6.24 7.57
C ASP A 107 -1.98 6.77 6.25
N VAL A 108 -2.24 8.04 5.94
CA VAL A 108 -1.77 8.70 4.71
C VAL A 108 -0.25 8.60 4.61
N TYR A 109 0.46 8.90 5.70
CA TYR A 109 1.90 9.03 5.69
C TYR A 109 2.66 7.70 5.66
N ARG A 110 2.03 6.60 6.07
CA ARG A 110 2.62 5.27 5.89
C ARG A 110 2.39 4.68 4.50
N ARG A 111 1.58 5.28 3.64
CA ARG A 111 1.36 4.79 2.27
C ARG A 111 2.55 5.09 1.37
N ASP A 112 2.68 4.26 0.35
CA ASP A 112 3.79 4.31 -0.60
C ASP A 112 3.75 5.55 -1.48
N PHE A 113 2.58 5.87 -2.05
CA PHE A 113 2.40 6.97 -3.01
C PHE A 113 1.11 7.75 -2.76
N CYS A 114 1.11 9.04 -3.10
CA CYS A 114 -0.05 9.93 -2.98
C CYS A 114 -1.28 9.37 -3.72
N CYS A 115 -1.08 8.81 -4.92
CA CYS A 115 -2.15 8.18 -5.69
C CYS A 115 -2.81 6.98 -4.99
N ASN A 116 -2.18 6.40 -3.96
CA ASN A 116 -2.73 5.31 -3.15
C ASN A 116 -3.23 5.78 -1.78
N ALA A 117 -3.06 7.07 -1.46
CA ALA A 117 -3.46 7.72 -0.21
C ALA A 117 -4.74 8.55 -0.41
N LEU A 118 -5.68 7.97 -1.16
CA LEU A 118 -7.03 8.49 -1.32
C LEU A 118 -8.01 7.65 -0.50
N TYR A 119 -8.99 8.33 0.07
CA TYR A 119 -9.99 7.75 0.96
C TYR A 119 -11.37 8.11 0.42
N VAL A 120 -12.33 7.21 0.54
CA VAL A 120 -13.72 7.46 0.19
C VAL A 120 -14.58 7.19 1.40
N ASN A 121 -15.34 8.19 1.84
CA ASN A 121 -16.23 8.06 2.99
C ASN A 121 -17.55 7.34 2.61
N GLU A 122 -18.45 7.21 3.59
CA GLU A 122 -19.74 6.55 3.37
C GLU A 122 -20.64 7.29 2.37
N HIS A 123 -20.44 8.60 2.20
CA HIS A 123 -21.14 9.47 1.25
C HIS A 123 -20.51 9.47 -0.16
N ASP A 124 -19.55 8.59 -0.42
CA ASP A 124 -18.83 8.48 -1.70
C ASP A 124 -17.98 9.73 -2.05
N GLU A 125 -17.65 10.54 -1.06
CA GLU A 125 -16.76 11.70 -1.22
C GLU A 125 -15.29 11.27 -1.13
N ILE A 126 -14.49 11.75 -2.08
CA ILE A 126 -13.04 11.50 -2.11
C ILE A 126 -12.34 12.50 -1.19
N ILE A 127 -11.55 11.98 -0.27
CA ILE A 127 -10.70 12.73 0.64
C ILE A 127 -9.24 12.50 0.22
N ASP A 128 -8.57 13.59 -0.14
CA ASP A 128 -7.14 13.62 -0.48
C ASP A 128 -6.39 14.51 0.52
N LEU A 129 -5.84 13.89 1.56
CA LEU A 129 -5.06 14.60 2.58
C LEU A 129 -3.62 14.89 2.14
N THR A 130 -3.17 14.33 1.01
CA THR A 130 -1.87 14.65 0.42
C THR A 130 -1.92 15.95 -0.37
N GLY A 131 -3.10 16.32 -0.88
CA GLY A 131 -3.31 17.44 -1.80
C GLY A 131 -2.81 17.17 -3.22
N TYR A 132 -2.28 15.97 -3.50
CA TYR A 132 -1.67 15.61 -4.78
C TYR A 132 -2.27 14.36 -5.41
N GLY A 133 -2.81 13.44 -4.62
CA GLY A 133 -3.25 12.12 -5.08
C GLY A 133 -4.18 12.14 -6.28
N VAL A 134 -5.19 13.02 -6.31
CA VAL A 134 -6.09 13.14 -7.47
C VAL A 134 -5.34 13.64 -8.71
N SER A 135 -4.62 14.76 -8.58
CA SER A 135 -3.85 15.35 -9.68
C SER A 135 -2.73 14.44 -10.19
N ASP A 136 -2.12 13.65 -9.29
CA ASP A 136 -1.06 12.70 -9.60
C ASP A 136 -1.63 11.51 -10.38
N ILE A 137 -2.87 11.11 -10.14
CA ILE A 137 -3.54 10.09 -10.94
C ILE A 137 -3.82 10.61 -12.35
N GLU A 138 -4.39 11.82 -12.47
CA GLU A 138 -4.72 12.44 -13.75
C GLU A 138 -3.47 12.61 -14.63
N ASN A 139 -2.37 13.08 -14.03
CA ASN A 139 -1.11 13.31 -14.71
C ASN A 139 -0.18 12.08 -14.74
N LYS A 140 -0.61 10.96 -14.14
CA LYS A 140 0.16 9.72 -13.99
C LYS A 140 1.55 9.95 -13.35
N ILE A 141 1.60 10.71 -12.26
CA ILE A 141 2.82 11.00 -11.50
C ILE A 141 2.86 10.14 -10.23
N LEU A 142 3.99 9.52 -9.95
CA LEU A 142 4.27 8.84 -8.68
C LEU A 142 5.03 9.79 -7.75
N ARG A 143 4.33 10.27 -6.73
CA ARG A 143 4.88 11.09 -5.64
C ARG A 143 4.66 10.38 -4.30
N THR A 144 5.59 10.54 -3.37
CA THR A 144 5.47 10.01 -2.00
C THR A 144 4.70 11.00 -1.10
N PRO A 145 3.88 10.55 -0.13
CA PRO A 145 3.14 11.45 0.76
C PRO A 145 4.04 12.28 1.70
N LEU A 146 5.18 11.72 2.09
CA LEU A 146 6.22 12.38 2.87
C LEU A 146 7.47 12.61 2.02
N GLU A 147 8.51 13.20 2.63
CA GLU A 147 9.83 13.31 2.02
C GLU A 147 10.28 11.96 1.43
N THR A 148 10.65 11.98 0.16
CA THR A 148 10.95 10.77 -0.61
C THR A 148 12.07 9.94 0.00
N ASN A 149 13.17 10.56 0.43
CA ASN A 149 14.30 9.81 1.00
C ASN A 149 13.87 9.06 2.26
N LYS A 150 13.15 9.73 3.17
CA LYS A 150 12.61 9.10 4.38
C LYS A 150 11.68 7.93 4.04
N THR A 151 10.73 8.18 3.14
CA THR A 151 9.76 7.18 2.65
C THR A 151 10.45 5.92 2.09
N LEU A 152 11.47 6.08 1.27
CA LEU A 152 12.19 4.97 0.65
C LEU A 152 13.19 4.28 1.58
N LEU A 153 13.74 4.99 2.58
CA LEU A 153 14.60 4.39 3.60
C LEU A 153 13.80 3.56 4.60
N ASP A 154 12.59 4.00 4.95
CA ASP A 154 11.69 3.27 5.85
C ASP A 154 11.21 1.94 5.24
N ASP A 155 10.91 1.92 3.93
CA ASP A 155 10.62 0.68 3.20
C ASP A 155 11.18 0.72 1.76
N PRO A 156 12.39 0.18 1.53
CA PRO A 156 13.00 0.13 0.20
C PRO A 156 12.20 -0.69 -0.83
N LEU A 157 11.22 -1.51 -0.41
CA LEU A 157 10.35 -2.20 -1.36
C LEU A 157 9.54 -1.21 -2.21
N ARG A 158 9.28 -0.01 -1.70
CA ARG A 158 8.58 1.06 -2.43
C ARG A 158 9.25 1.41 -3.74
N ILE A 159 10.56 1.21 -3.89
CA ILE A 159 11.28 1.41 -5.16
C ILE A 159 10.83 0.38 -6.21
N PHE A 160 10.78 -0.90 -5.85
CA PHE A 160 10.29 -1.96 -6.74
C PHE A 160 8.81 -1.77 -7.07
N ARG A 161 8.02 -1.29 -6.10
CA ARG A 161 6.63 -0.90 -6.33
C ARG A 161 6.53 0.26 -7.32
N ALA A 162 7.35 1.30 -7.19
CA ALA A 162 7.38 2.43 -8.13
C ALA A 162 7.63 1.95 -9.55
N ILE A 163 8.67 1.12 -9.75
CA ILE A 163 8.97 0.49 -11.04
C ILE A 163 7.77 -0.29 -11.57
N ARG A 164 7.11 -1.09 -10.72
CA ARG A 164 5.89 -1.80 -11.12
C ARG A 164 4.77 -0.85 -11.54
N PHE A 165 4.51 0.22 -10.81
CA PHE A 165 3.49 1.20 -11.19
C PHE A 165 3.82 1.86 -12.53
N ALA A 166 5.08 2.21 -12.77
CA ALA A 166 5.51 2.79 -14.03
C ALA A 166 5.32 1.84 -15.22
N ILE A 167 5.60 0.55 -15.04
CA ILE A 167 5.45 -0.49 -16.07
C ILE A 167 3.97 -0.84 -16.30
N THR A 168 3.23 -1.14 -15.23
CA THR A 168 1.89 -1.75 -15.30
C THR A 168 0.76 -0.75 -15.42
N LYS A 169 0.97 0.50 -14.98
CA LYS A 169 -0.05 1.56 -14.97
C LYS A 169 0.38 2.81 -15.74
N GLY A 170 1.60 2.85 -16.26
CA GLY A 170 2.10 3.94 -17.10
C GLY A 170 2.40 5.23 -16.34
N PHE A 171 2.66 5.14 -15.03
CA PHE A 171 3.08 6.29 -14.24
C PHE A 171 4.54 6.69 -14.53
N THR A 172 4.85 7.96 -14.32
CA THR A 172 6.21 8.51 -14.32
C THR A 172 6.62 8.90 -12.91
N PHE A 173 7.91 8.94 -12.61
CA PHE A 173 8.39 9.30 -11.28
C PHE A 173 8.39 10.82 -11.12
N HIS A 174 7.90 11.30 -9.98
CA HIS A 174 8.16 12.67 -9.56
C HIS A 174 9.68 12.92 -9.49
N HIS A 175 10.10 14.17 -9.70
CA HIS A 175 11.51 14.55 -9.73
C HIS A 175 12.28 14.05 -8.48
N ASP A 176 11.74 14.29 -7.29
CA ASP A 176 12.37 13.86 -6.03
C ASP A 176 12.48 12.33 -5.92
N LEU A 177 11.47 11.60 -6.42
CA LEU A 177 11.47 10.14 -6.47
C LEU A 177 12.58 9.62 -7.38
N ALA A 178 12.70 10.18 -8.59
CA ALA A 178 13.74 9.82 -9.54
C ALA A 178 15.14 10.12 -8.97
N LEU A 179 15.36 11.31 -8.41
CA LEU A 179 16.64 11.70 -7.80
C LEU A 179 17.02 10.81 -6.63
N SER A 180 16.07 10.51 -5.74
CA SER A 180 16.30 9.66 -4.58
C SER A 180 16.74 8.26 -5.00
N ILE A 181 16.04 7.66 -5.97
CA ILE A 181 16.37 6.35 -6.53
C ILE A 181 17.78 6.36 -7.15
N LEU A 182 18.12 7.39 -7.93
CA LEU A 182 19.44 7.53 -8.57
C LEU A 182 20.58 7.69 -7.55
N ASN A 183 20.34 8.44 -6.47
CA ASN A 183 21.33 8.63 -5.40
C ASN A 183 21.67 7.32 -4.66
N ASN A 184 20.80 6.32 -4.72
CA ASN A 184 21.01 4.95 -4.23
C ASN A 184 21.67 4.88 -2.84
N LYS A 185 21.00 5.45 -1.83
CA LYS A 185 21.42 5.32 -0.43
C LYS A 185 20.73 4.15 0.29
N PHE A 186 20.02 3.31 -0.44
CA PHE A 186 19.15 2.27 0.13
C PHE A 186 19.88 0.96 0.37
N ASN A 187 19.56 0.32 1.48
CA ASN A 187 19.97 -1.05 1.77
C ASN A 187 18.81 -2.00 1.49
N PHE A 188 18.80 -2.65 0.33
CA PHE A 188 17.75 -3.59 -0.03
C PHE A 188 17.77 -4.90 0.77
N ASN A 189 18.83 -5.20 1.53
CA ASN A 189 18.89 -6.41 2.36
C ASN A 189 17.93 -6.40 3.55
N VAL A 190 17.35 -5.24 3.88
CA VAL A 190 16.31 -5.13 4.94
C VAL A 190 14.93 -5.59 4.46
N VAL A 191 14.76 -5.79 3.14
CA VAL A 191 13.52 -6.26 2.54
C VAL A 191 13.63 -7.74 2.19
N SER A 192 12.58 -8.50 2.48
CA SER A 192 12.51 -9.92 2.08
C SER A 192 12.63 -10.07 0.56
N LYS A 193 13.46 -11.05 0.14
CA LYS A 193 13.68 -11.36 -1.29
C LYS A 193 12.39 -11.82 -1.97
N GLU A 194 11.52 -12.49 -1.23
CA GLU A 194 10.20 -12.96 -1.69
C GLU A 194 9.34 -11.77 -2.11
N ARG A 195 9.25 -10.72 -1.29
CA ARG A 195 8.47 -9.51 -1.61
C ARG A 195 9.03 -8.80 -2.84
N VAL A 196 10.36 -8.69 -2.96
CA VAL A 196 10.98 -8.10 -4.15
C VAL A 196 10.68 -8.95 -5.40
N ARG A 197 10.77 -10.28 -5.28
CA ARG A 197 10.44 -11.23 -6.36
C ARG A 197 8.99 -11.07 -6.82
N GLU A 198 8.04 -10.92 -5.90
CA GLU A 198 6.63 -10.71 -6.25
C GLU A 198 6.39 -9.42 -7.04
N GLU A 199 7.02 -8.31 -6.63
CA GLU A 199 6.90 -7.03 -7.33
C GLU A 199 7.47 -7.14 -8.75
N LEU A 200 8.67 -7.73 -8.90
CA LEU A 200 9.31 -7.92 -10.21
C LEU A 200 8.61 -8.96 -11.08
N TYR A 201 8.07 -10.04 -10.50
CA TYR A 201 7.28 -11.04 -11.23
C TYR A 201 6.08 -10.38 -11.90
N LYS A 202 5.37 -9.48 -11.19
CA LYS A 202 4.26 -8.71 -11.75
C LYS A 202 4.71 -7.83 -12.92
N CYS A 203 5.90 -7.23 -12.84
CA CYS A 203 6.48 -6.46 -13.95
C CYS A 203 6.75 -7.34 -15.18
N PHE A 204 7.49 -8.44 -15.01
CA PHE A 204 7.85 -9.36 -16.10
C PHE A 204 6.62 -10.01 -16.74
N LYS A 205 5.64 -10.41 -15.92
CA LYS A 205 4.36 -10.94 -16.41
C LYS A 205 3.63 -9.92 -17.27
N TYR A 206 3.66 -8.63 -16.91
CA TYR A 206 3.06 -7.56 -17.70
C TYR A 206 3.84 -7.29 -18.98
N ASP A 207 5.12 -6.92 -18.89
CA ASP A 207 5.97 -6.61 -20.04
C ASP A 207 7.46 -6.87 -19.73
N THR A 208 8.03 -7.90 -20.36
CA THR A 208 9.41 -8.32 -20.14
C THR A 208 10.42 -7.29 -20.64
N LEU A 209 10.25 -6.78 -21.87
CA LEU A 209 11.20 -5.86 -22.47
C LEU A 209 11.21 -4.53 -21.73
N ARG A 210 10.02 -3.99 -21.43
CA ARG A 210 9.90 -2.76 -20.66
C ARG A 210 10.50 -2.90 -19.26
N THR A 211 10.30 -4.06 -18.61
CA THR A 211 10.92 -4.34 -17.30
C THR A 211 12.45 -4.30 -17.39
N LEU A 212 13.04 -4.94 -18.40
CA LEU A 212 14.49 -4.91 -18.59
C LEU A 212 15.00 -3.49 -18.85
N SER A 213 14.32 -2.70 -19.69
CA SER A 213 14.71 -1.29 -19.93
C SER A 213 14.69 -0.42 -18.67
N TYR A 214 13.70 -0.62 -17.79
CA TYR A 214 13.66 0.06 -16.49
C TYR A 214 14.84 -0.39 -15.61
N LEU A 215 15.12 -1.69 -15.53
CA LEU A 215 16.24 -2.20 -14.73
C LEU A 215 17.60 -1.72 -15.27
N ASP A 216 17.77 -1.61 -16.59
CA ASP A 216 18.98 -1.07 -17.20
C ASP A 216 19.20 0.41 -16.86
N SER A 217 18.11 1.17 -16.68
CA SER A 217 18.16 2.57 -16.24
C SER A 217 18.59 2.73 -14.77
N TYR A 218 18.51 1.65 -13.98
CA TYR A 218 18.88 1.63 -12.57
C TYR A 218 19.83 0.45 -12.25
N PRO A 219 21.12 0.55 -12.62
CA PRO A 219 22.05 -0.59 -12.57
C PRO A 219 22.16 -1.29 -11.22
N LYS A 220 22.09 -0.55 -10.11
CA LYS A 220 22.18 -1.15 -8.76
C LYS A 220 20.92 -1.92 -8.36
N ILE A 221 19.75 -1.49 -8.83
CA ILE A 221 18.49 -2.22 -8.63
C ILE A 221 18.54 -3.52 -9.44
N LYS A 222 19.00 -3.45 -10.69
CA LYS A 222 19.22 -4.61 -11.56
C LYS A 222 20.22 -5.59 -10.93
N GLU A 223 21.34 -5.08 -10.44
CA GLU A 223 22.36 -5.88 -9.76
C GLU A 223 21.76 -6.61 -8.55
N TYR A 224 21.02 -5.88 -7.69
CA TYR A 224 20.37 -6.51 -6.55
C TYR A 224 19.35 -7.58 -6.98
N ALA A 225 18.57 -7.31 -8.02
CA ALA A 225 17.54 -8.23 -8.51
C ALA A 225 18.11 -9.56 -9.05
N PHE A 226 19.28 -9.55 -9.67
CA PHE A 226 19.83 -10.75 -10.32
C PHE A 226 21.05 -11.36 -9.63
N ASN A 227 21.92 -10.58 -8.99
CA ASN A 227 23.15 -11.12 -8.40
C ASN A 227 22.95 -11.71 -7.00
N ASN A 228 21.91 -11.29 -6.27
CA ASN A 228 21.67 -11.74 -4.89
C ASN A 228 20.72 -12.95 -4.78
N ASN A 229 20.59 -13.76 -5.83
CA ASN A 229 19.63 -14.88 -5.91
C ASN A 229 18.17 -14.46 -5.60
N VAL A 230 17.82 -13.20 -5.88
CA VAL A 230 16.43 -12.71 -5.74
C VAL A 230 15.59 -13.29 -6.87
N LEU A 231 16.05 -13.11 -8.11
CA LEU A 231 15.48 -13.68 -9.32
C LEU A 231 16.53 -14.47 -10.11
N TRP A 232 16.04 -15.54 -10.73
CA TRP A 232 16.67 -16.16 -11.88
C TRP A 232 15.60 -16.23 -12.98
N LEU A 233 15.99 -15.95 -14.22
CA LEU A 233 15.04 -15.96 -15.33
C LEU A 233 15.04 -17.36 -15.94
N LYS A 234 13.86 -17.96 -16.04
CA LYS A 234 13.63 -19.19 -16.78
C LYS A 234 12.95 -18.85 -18.12
N PRO A 235 13.58 -19.14 -19.26
CA PRO A 235 12.91 -19.01 -20.56
C PRO A 235 11.63 -19.85 -20.59
N THR A 236 10.55 -19.30 -21.12
CA THR A 236 9.27 -19.99 -21.28
C THR A 236 8.67 -19.70 -22.65
N MET A 237 7.97 -20.70 -23.20
CA MET A 237 7.17 -20.58 -24.42
C MET A 237 5.67 -20.41 -24.11
N GLU A 238 5.31 -20.33 -22.82
CA GLU A 238 3.95 -20.07 -22.39
C GLU A 238 3.51 -18.69 -22.90
N LEU A 239 2.36 -18.66 -23.58
CA LEU A 239 1.71 -17.42 -23.99
C LEU A 239 1.10 -16.76 -22.74
N LYS A 240 1.23 -15.43 -22.67
CA LYS A 240 0.73 -14.61 -21.56
C LYS A 240 -0.78 -14.65 -21.39
#